data_AF-A0A7C6VDJ9-F1
#
_entry.id   AF-A0A7C6VDJ9-F1
#
_cell.length_a   1.000
_cell.length_b   1.000
_cell.length_c   1.000
_cell.angle_alpha   90.00
_cell.angle_beta   90.00
_cell.angle_gamma   90.00
#
_symmetry.space_group_name_H-M   'P 1'
#
loop_
_entity.id
_entity.type
_entity.pdbx_description
1 polymer ?
#
loop_
_entity_poly.entity_id
_entity_poly.type
_entity_poly.pdbx_seq_one_letter_code
_entity_poly.pdbx_strand_id
1 'polypeptide(L)'
;LVDVAGTEFDLRDGPELHGRFIDNAYTAIAVEDDDLHIAQLIGDGGAGAEIEFRTSMPWAQVYTGALEHPDGPSVAIEPMTCPPNAFQTGQDLIRIEPGESVTHEWTIRALP
;
A
#
# COMPACT_ATOMS: atom_id res chain seq x y z
N LEU A 1 1.35 3.80 -16.24
CA LEU A 1 0.29 3.21 -15.41
C LEU A 1 -0.38 2.09 -16.20
N VAL A 2 -0.75 1.01 -15.54
CA VAL A 2 -1.48 -0.13 -16.12
C VAL A 2 -2.66 -0.41 -15.21
N ASP A 3 -3.85 -0.63 -15.78
CA ASP A 3 -5.03 -1.02 -15.00
C ASP A 3 -4.85 -2.46 -14.50
N VAL A 4 -5.19 -2.68 -13.23
CA VAL A 4 -5.11 -3.99 -12.58
C VAL A 4 -6.38 -4.82 -12.76
N ALA A 5 -7.49 -4.21 -13.21
CA ALA A 5 -8.78 -4.88 -13.30
C ALA A 5 -8.71 -6.23 -14.06
N GLY A 6 -9.16 -7.30 -13.41
CA GLY A 6 -9.16 -8.65 -13.98
C GLY A 6 -7.79 -9.33 -14.08
N THR A 7 -6.75 -8.75 -13.47
CA THR A 7 -5.41 -9.34 -13.36
C THR A 7 -5.18 -9.96 -11.99
N GLU A 8 -4.07 -10.67 -11.82
CA GLU A 8 -3.65 -11.17 -10.50
C GLU A 8 -3.29 -10.06 -9.49
N PHE A 9 -3.07 -8.83 -9.99
CA PHE A 9 -2.73 -7.65 -9.20
C PHE A 9 -3.95 -6.90 -8.68
N ASP A 10 -5.18 -7.30 -9.04
CA ASP A 10 -6.39 -6.70 -8.50
C ASP A 10 -6.66 -7.19 -7.07
N LEU A 11 -6.58 -6.28 -6.09
CA LEU A 11 -6.70 -6.60 -4.66
C LEU A 11 -8.02 -6.13 -4.03
N ARG A 12 -8.92 -5.49 -4.80
CA ARG A 12 -10.10 -4.78 -4.25
C ARG A 12 -11.09 -5.66 -3.51
N ASP A 13 -11.25 -6.90 -3.96
CA ASP A 13 -12.20 -7.86 -3.36
C ASP A 13 -11.53 -8.85 -2.39
N GLY A 14 -10.33 -8.53 -1.91
CA GLY A 14 -9.61 -9.35 -0.91
C GLY A 14 -9.26 -10.77 -1.37
N PRO A 15 -8.55 -10.95 -2.51
CA PRO A 15 -8.18 -12.29 -2.98
C PRO A 15 -7.18 -12.98 -2.05
N GLU A 16 -7.15 -14.32 -2.11
CA GLU A 16 -6.06 -15.09 -1.51
C GLU A 16 -4.71 -14.70 -2.14
N LEU A 17 -3.71 -14.43 -1.29
CA LEU A 17 -2.38 -14.04 -1.73
C LEU A 17 -1.46 -15.24 -2.03
N HIS A 18 -1.87 -16.46 -1.68
CA HIS A 18 -1.08 -17.66 -1.97
C HIS A 18 -0.81 -17.79 -3.48
N GLY A 19 0.45 -17.99 -3.84
CA GLY A 19 0.88 -18.08 -5.25
C GLY A 19 0.91 -16.76 -6.02
N ARG A 20 0.54 -15.63 -5.40
CA ARG A 20 0.62 -14.29 -6.00
C ARG A 20 1.90 -13.60 -5.58
N PHE A 21 2.83 -13.45 -6.51
CA PHE A 21 4.04 -12.66 -6.29
C PHE A 21 3.79 -11.22 -6.75
N ILE A 22 3.70 -10.31 -5.80
CA ILE A 22 3.47 -8.88 -6.01
C ILE A 22 4.68 -8.15 -5.44
N ASP A 23 5.25 -7.25 -6.24
CA ASP A 23 6.27 -6.29 -5.85
C ASP A 23 6.06 -5.03 -6.68
N ASN A 24 4.92 -4.37 -6.45
CA ASN A 24 4.42 -3.31 -7.30
C ASN A 24 3.89 -2.13 -6.49
N ALA A 25 4.07 -0.94 -7.07
CA ALA A 25 3.44 0.28 -6.58
C ALA A 25 2.04 0.42 -7.18
N TYR A 26 1.07 0.63 -6.30
CA TYR A 26 -0.32 0.93 -6.60
C TYR A 26 -0.57 2.42 -6.47
N THR A 27 -1.50 2.94 -7.27
CA THR A 27 -2.07 4.29 -7.14
C THR A 27 -3.54 4.25 -7.54
N ALA A 28 -4.22 5.39 -7.50
CA ALA A 28 -5.68 5.47 -7.63
C ALA A 28 -6.40 4.56 -6.61
N ILE A 29 -5.82 4.50 -5.40
CA ILE A 29 -6.36 3.75 -4.27
C ILE A 29 -7.68 4.41 -3.86
N ALA A 30 -8.69 3.60 -3.53
CA ALA A 30 -9.97 4.10 -3.07
C ALA A 30 -9.79 5.05 -1.87
N VAL A 31 -10.59 6.11 -1.87
CA VAL A 31 -10.64 7.08 -0.77
C VAL A 31 -11.86 6.72 0.06
N GLU A 32 -11.62 6.38 1.31
CA GLU A 32 -12.63 6.16 2.33
C GLU A 32 -12.95 7.49 3.04
N ASP A 33 -13.82 7.45 4.06
CA ASP A 33 -14.13 8.61 4.88
C ASP A 33 -12.85 9.25 5.49
N ASP A 34 -12.93 10.54 5.80
CA ASP A 34 -11.84 11.33 6.43
C ASP A 34 -10.52 11.44 5.62
N ASP A 35 -10.61 11.36 4.29
CA ASP A 35 -9.46 11.47 3.38
C ASP A 35 -8.38 10.40 3.67
N LEU A 36 -8.84 9.17 3.85
CA LEU A 36 -8.00 8.01 4.13
C LEU A 36 -8.01 7.00 2.99
N HIS A 37 -6.87 6.33 2.83
CA HIS A 37 -6.75 5.05 2.17
C HIS A 37 -6.68 3.96 3.24
N ILE A 38 -7.32 2.82 2.97
CA ILE A 38 -7.34 1.67 3.87
C ILE A 38 -6.85 0.43 3.12
N ALA A 39 -5.98 -0.34 3.77
CA ALA A 39 -5.61 -1.67 3.32
C ALA A 39 -5.65 -2.65 4.49
N GLN A 40 -6.20 -3.83 4.24
CA GLN A 40 -6.38 -4.88 5.26
C GLN A 40 -5.69 -6.17 4.83
N LEU A 41 -5.10 -6.86 5.80
CA LEU A 41 -4.61 -8.22 5.65
C LEU A 41 -5.35 -9.09 6.66
N ILE A 42 -6.18 -9.99 6.16
CA ILE A 42 -7.02 -10.88 6.96
C ILE A 42 -6.49 -12.31 6.81
N GLY A 43 -6.22 -12.97 7.94
CA GLY A 43 -5.87 -14.39 7.94
C GLY A 43 -7.11 -15.29 7.93
N ASP A 44 -6.92 -16.58 7.67
CA ASP A 44 -7.99 -17.59 7.56
C ASP A 44 -8.93 -17.66 8.78
N GLY A 45 -8.46 -17.20 9.95
CA GLY A 45 -9.23 -17.14 11.19
C GLY A 45 -10.07 -15.87 11.38
N GLY A 46 -10.07 -14.94 10.42
CA GLY A 46 -10.78 -13.65 10.50
C GLY A 46 -9.98 -12.52 11.16
N ALA A 47 -9.05 -12.85 12.07
CA ALA A 47 -8.14 -11.88 12.65
C ALA A 47 -7.16 -11.33 11.60
N GLY A 48 -6.73 -10.09 11.77
CA GLY A 48 -5.89 -9.42 10.79
C GLY A 48 -5.24 -8.14 11.27
N ALA A 49 -4.76 -7.37 10.32
CA ALA A 49 -4.24 -6.03 10.53
C ALA A 49 -4.78 -5.08 9.47
N GLU A 50 -4.96 -3.83 9.86
CA GLU A 50 -5.34 -2.74 8.97
C GLU A 50 -4.29 -1.63 9.06
N ILE A 51 -3.95 -1.07 7.91
CA ILE A 51 -3.25 0.19 7.81
C ILE A 51 -4.17 1.23 7.20
N GLU A 52 -4.27 2.38 7.87
CA GLU A 52 -4.90 3.59 7.35
C GLU A 52 -3.82 4.64 7.11
N PHE A 53 -3.89 5.31 5.96
CA PHE A 53 -2.94 6.37 5.60
C PHE A 53 -3.63 7.48 4.82
N ARG A 54 -3.15 8.71 4.98
CA ARG A 54 -3.75 9.90 4.36
C ARG A 54 -3.67 9.85 2.83
N THR A 55 -4.64 10.46 2.16
CA THR A 55 -4.63 10.70 0.69
C THR A 55 -3.47 11.57 0.21
N SER A 56 -2.74 12.23 1.12
CA SER A 56 -1.45 12.88 0.84
C SER A 56 -0.33 11.89 0.50
N MET A 57 -0.56 10.59 0.67
CA MET A 57 0.27 9.49 0.19
C MET A 57 -0.52 8.66 -0.85
N PRO A 58 -0.62 9.14 -2.11
CA PRO A 58 -1.50 8.55 -3.13
C PRO A 58 -0.95 7.26 -3.76
N TRP A 59 0.15 6.73 -3.22
CA TRP A 59 0.82 5.52 -3.68
C TRP A 59 0.99 4.54 -2.52
N ALA A 60 1.01 3.24 -2.83
CA ALA A 60 1.44 2.22 -1.88
C ALA A 60 2.26 1.13 -2.60
N GLN A 61 3.45 0.81 -2.08
CA GLN A 61 4.17 -0.40 -2.50
C GLN A 61 3.56 -1.59 -1.77
N VAL A 62 3.25 -2.66 -2.51
CA VAL A 62 2.82 -3.93 -1.94
C VAL A 62 3.82 -5.00 -2.31
N TYR A 63 4.31 -5.72 -1.29
CA TYR A 63 5.25 -6.83 -1.46
C TYR A 63 4.74 -8.10 -0.78
N THR A 64 4.57 -9.19 -1.54
CA THR A 64 4.10 -10.50 -1.05
C THR A 64 5.17 -11.59 -1.14
N GLY A 65 6.40 -11.27 -1.53
CA GLY A 65 7.47 -12.27 -1.68
C GLY A 65 7.94 -12.91 -0.36
N ALA A 66 7.44 -12.46 0.79
CA ALA A 66 7.72 -13.03 2.10
C ALA A 66 6.60 -13.96 2.63
N LEU A 67 5.67 -14.38 1.77
CA LEU A 67 4.64 -15.36 2.15
C LEU A 67 5.21 -16.76 2.43
N GLU A 68 6.40 -17.08 1.92
CA GLU A 68 7.09 -18.36 2.19
C GLU A 68 8.23 -18.22 3.22
N HIS A 69 8.27 -17.10 3.96
CA HIS A 69 9.38 -16.83 4.88
C HIS A 69 9.39 -17.83 6.06
N PRO A 70 10.56 -18.38 6.46
CA PRO A 70 10.65 -19.40 7.52
C PRO A 70 10.09 -18.98 8.88
N ASP A 71 10.17 -17.69 9.19
CA ASP A 71 9.65 -17.11 10.44
C ASP A 71 8.13 -16.80 10.39
N GLY A 72 7.48 -17.12 9.28
CA GLY A 72 6.05 -16.94 9.05
C GLY A 72 5.74 -16.07 7.83
N PRO A 73 4.57 -16.28 7.19
CA PRO A 73 4.15 -15.49 6.04
C PRO A 73 3.98 -14.02 6.42
N SER A 74 4.49 -13.12 5.58
CA SER A 74 4.31 -11.68 5.76
C SER A 74 4.09 -10.95 4.45
N VAL A 75 3.46 -9.78 4.57
CA VAL A 75 3.19 -8.84 3.48
C VAL A 75 3.67 -7.46 3.94
N ALA A 76 4.32 -6.72 3.05
CA ALA A 76 4.60 -5.31 3.28
C ALA A 76 3.60 -4.45 2.49
N ILE A 77 3.09 -3.41 3.15
CA ILE A 77 2.28 -2.34 2.55
C ILE A 77 2.95 -1.04 2.97
N GLU A 78 3.48 -0.30 2.00
CA GLU A 78 4.29 0.89 2.25
C GLU A 78 3.62 2.10 1.60
N PRO A 79 2.85 2.91 2.37
CA PRO A 79 2.33 4.18 1.87
C PRO A 79 3.46 5.11 1.41
N MET A 80 3.27 5.74 0.24
CA MET A 80 4.26 6.60 -0.39
C MET A 80 3.60 7.87 -0.93
N THR A 81 4.36 8.96 -0.92
CA THR A 81 3.92 10.25 -1.48
C THR A 81 4.08 10.33 -2.99
N CYS A 82 4.86 9.43 -3.59
CA CYS A 82 5.21 9.43 -5.00
C CYS A 82 5.51 7.99 -5.48
N PRO A 83 5.51 7.72 -6.80
CA PRO A 83 5.86 6.42 -7.32
C PRO A 83 7.36 6.11 -7.16
N PRO A 84 7.75 4.84 -7.32
CA PRO A 84 9.14 4.47 -7.59
C PRO A 84 9.72 5.31 -8.73
N ASN A 85 11.01 5.64 -8.64
CA ASN A 85 11.73 6.43 -9.64
C ASN A 85 11.27 7.91 -9.79
N ALA A 86 10.56 8.47 -8.81
CA ALA A 86 10.07 9.86 -8.84
C ALA A 86 11.17 10.92 -9.03
N PHE A 87 12.41 10.68 -8.58
CA PHE A 87 13.52 11.61 -8.83
C PHE A 87 13.87 11.76 -10.33
N GLN A 88 13.69 10.68 -11.11
CA GLN A 88 13.94 10.73 -12.55
C GLN A 88 12.72 11.26 -13.32
N THR A 89 11.51 10.85 -12.92
CA THR A 89 10.28 11.16 -13.67
C THR A 89 9.64 12.47 -13.25
N GLY A 90 9.90 12.95 -12.04
CA GLY A 90 9.24 14.10 -11.42
C GLY A 90 7.80 13.83 -10.98
N GLN A 91 7.27 12.62 -11.19
CA GLN A 91 5.87 12.31 -10.89
C GLN A 91 5.61 12.34 -9.39
N ASP A 92 4.61 13.12 -8.98
CA ASP A 92 4.16 13.32 -7.58
C ASP A 92 5.30 13.64 -6.58
N LEU A 93 6.46 14.07 -7.09
CA LEU A 93 7.63 14.36 -6.29
C LEU A 93 7.37 15.62 -5.47
N ILE A 94 7.34 15.48 -4.15
CA ILE A 94 7.30 16.62 -3.24
C ILE A 94 8.70 17.22 -3.17
N ARG A 95 8.82 18.46 -3.62
CA ARG A 95 10.03 19.27 -3.44
C ARG A 95 9.88 20.13 -2.19
N ILE A 96 10.81 19.97 -1.26
CA ILE A 96 10.84 20.70 0.01
C ILE A 96 11.93 21.77 -0.10
N GLU A 97 11.55 23.04 -0.16
CA GLU A 97 12.51 24.15 -0.21
C GLU A 97 13.16 24.40 1.17
N PRO A 98 14.29 25.11 1.25
CA PRO A 98 14.93 25.42 2.53
C PRO A 98 13.96 26.10 3.52
N GLY A 99 13.77 25.48 4.69
CA GLY A 99 12.87 25.96 5.74
C GLY A 99 11.46 25.38 5.69
N GLU A 100 11.11 24.62 4.65
CA GLU A 100 9.84 23.91 4.56
C GLU A 100 9.92 22.52 5.21
N SER A 101 8.75 21.97 5.54
CA SER A 101 8.60 20.61 6.02
C SER A 101 7.31 19.98 5.48
N VAL A 102 7.30 18.66 5.41
CA VAL A 102 6.08 17.87 5.19
C VAL A 102 5.93 16.85 6.32
N THR A 103 4.70 16.50 6.63
CA THR A 103 4.37 15.52 7.67
C THR A 103 3.28 14.62 7.13
N HIS A 104 3.46 13.33 7.33
CA HIS A 104 2.51 12.30 6.94
C HIS A 104 2.27 11.38 8.13
N GLU A 105 1.06 10.86 8.20
CA GLU A 105 0.60 10.03 9.31
C GLU A 105 -0.07 8.79 8.73
N TRP A 106 0.16 7.66 9.39
CA TRP A 106 -0.52 6.41 9.16
C TRP A 106 -0.76 5.73 10.51
N THR A 107 -1.77 4.89 10.56
CA THR A 107 -2.11 4.09 11.74
C THR A 107 -2.15 2.63 11.34
N ILE A 108 -1.54 1.77 12.17
CA ILE A 108 -1.70 0.32 12.05
C ILE A 108 -2.46 -0.17 13.27
N ARG A 109 -3.51 -0.96 13.05
CA ARG A 109 -4.32 -1.56 14.10
C ARG A 109 -4.54 -3.04 13.86
N ALA A 110 -4.75 -3.79 14.94
CA ALA A 110 -5.20 -5.18 14.85
C ALA A 110 -6.70 -5.21 14.54
N LEU A 111 -7.11 -6.13 13.65
CA LEU A 111 -8.49 -6.48 13.40
C LEU A 111 -8.82 -7.80 14.13
N PRO A 112 -9.96 -7.87 14.84
CA PRO A 112 -10.35 -9.05 15.62
C PRO A 112 -10.76 -10.24 14.76
#